data_AF-A0AAJ1UUG2-F1
#
_entry.id   AF-A0AAJ1UUG2-F1
#
_cell.length_a   1.000
_cell.length_b   1.000
_cell.length_c   1.000
_cell.angle_alpha   90.00
_cell.angle_beta   90.00
_cell.angle_gamma   90.00
#
_symmetry.space_group_name_H-M   'P 1'
#
loop_
_entity.id
_entity.type
_entity.pdbx_description
1 polymer ?
#
loop_
_entity_poly.entity_id
_entity_poly.type
_entity_poly.pdbx_seq_one_letter_code
_entity_poly.pdbx_strand_id
1 'polypeptide(L)'
;MLTKYRNFAVRLLGWVPDKYPDILRPVASTLPKSGIRIPPKNYVSAVCLTAFIGYIVTLITLSALVLTVLKLNIFLTTFFIVFIPLLVAVIIFIVGMFYPYQMVLSRRKSIETNLPFAISHMGSIASSGIPPQAIFKLLSEFKEYDVLADEMQKITRNIEVFGLDPMSALKEVSKRTPSDKFKQLLQGLITTMEGGGDLKTYLKNAGEQSLFTWRMKRQKYLQQLSTYAEFYTGILIASPLFLISLFSIMNMIQPQLGGFDILQLMKISVYLIIPTLNLGFLLFLHMTQVEM
;
A
#
# COMPACT_ATOMS: atom_id res chain seq x y z
N MET A 1 -20.06 -8.10 19.02
CA MET A 1 -20.84 -8.62 17.87
C MET A 1 -19.97 -9.38 16.84
N LEU A 2 -18.79 -8.88 16.47
CA LEU A 2 -17.91 -9.50 15.46
C LEU A 2 -17.47 -10.95 15.77
N THR A 3 -17.24 -11.29 17.05
CA THR A 3 -16.88 -12.65 17.48
C THR A 3 -18.02 -13.67 17.32
N LYS A 4 -19.27 -13.26 17.55
CA LYS A 4 -20.46 -14.12 17.35
C LYS A 4 -20.67 -14.44 15.86
N TYR A 5 -20.53 -13.44 15.00
CA TYR A 5 -20.61 -13.60 13.54
C TYR A 5 -19.54 -14.55 12.99
N ARG A 6 -18.30 -14.40 13.46
CA ARG A 6 -17.17 -15.24 13.01
C ARG A 6 -17.32 -16.70 13.44
N ASN A 7 -17.76 -16.95 14.67
CA ASN A 7 -18.01 -18.31 15.14
C ASN A 7 -19.17 -18.97 14.39
N PHE A 8 -20.20 -18.18 14.04
CA PHE A 8 -21.28 -18.63 13.17
C PHE A 8 -20.76 -18.97 11.76
N ALA A 9 -19.89 -18.13 11.19
CA ALA A 9 -19.31 -18.37 9.88
C ALA A 9 -18.47 -19.65 9.80
N VAL A 10 -17.67 -19.92 10.84
CA VAL A 10 -16.88 -21.16 10.90
C VAL A 10 -17.78 -22.39 11.07
N ARG A 11 -18.89 -22.31 11.80
CA ARG A 11 -19.82 -23.43 11.93
C ARG A 11 -20.54 -23.76 10.63
N LEU A 12 -20.89 -22.75 9.85
CA LEU A 12 -21.72 -22.91 8.65
C LEU A 12 -20.89 -23.19 7.39
N LEU A 13 -19.73 -22.55 7.26
CA LEU A 13 -18.88 -22.61 6.06
C LEU A 13 -17.44 -23.06 6.36
N GLY A 14 -17.14 -23.55 7.57
CA GLY A 14 -15.83 -24.08 7.91
C GLY A 14 -15.40 -25.30 7.09
N TRP A 15 -16.34 -25.96 6.41
CA TRP A 15 -16.07 -27.06 5.47
C TRP A 15 -15.45 -26.60 4.15
N VAL A 16 -15.66 -25.34 3.73
CA VAL A 16 -15.15 -24.81 2.45
C VAL A 16 -13.62 -24.66 2.48
N PRO A 17 -13.01 -24.03 3.50
CA PRO A 17 -11.55 -23.98 3.62
C PRO A 17 -10.90 -25.36 3.79
N ASP A 18 -11.59 -26.31 4.41
CA ASP A 18 -11.08 -27.67 4.62
C ASP A 18 -11.10 -28.49 3.32
N LYS A 19 -12.10 -28.26 2.46
CA LYS A 19 -12.24 -28.92 1.15
C LYS A 19 -11.37 -28.31 0.05
N TYR A 20 -11.07 -27.01 0.13
CA TYR A 20 -10.27 -26.27 -0.85
C TYR A 20 -9.03 -25.64 -0.20
N PRO A 21 -7.99 -26.44 0.08
CA PRO A 21 -6.79 -25.95 0.76
C PRO A 21 -6.02 -24.90 -0.05
N ASP A 22 -6.17 -24.87 -1.38
CA ASP A 22 -5.52 -23.88 -2.24
C ASP A 22 -6.02 -22.45 -2.02
N ILE A 23 -7.26 -22.28 -1.56
CA ILE A 23 -7.82 -20.97 -1.20
C ILE A 23 -7.22 -20.49 0.15
N LEU A 24 -6.88 -21.43 1.03
CA LEU A 24 -6.32 -21.12 2.35
C LEU A 24 -4.84 -20.72 2.29
N ARG A 25 -4.06 -21.32 1.39
CA ARG A 25 -2.59 -21.13 1.30
C ARG A 25 -2.15 -19.64 1.16
N PRO A 26 -2.74 -18.82 0.26
CA PRO A 26 -2.36 -17.42 0.12
C PRO A 26 -2.66 -16.59 1.37
N VAL A 27 -3.82 -16.82 1.99
CA VAL A 27 -4.23 -16.10 3.20
C VAL A 27 -3.41 -16.55 4.41
N ALA A 28 -3.11 -17.84 4.54
CA ALA A 28 -2.34 -18.37 5.66
C ALA A 28 -0.93 -17.78 5.75
N SER A 29 -0.31 -17.45 4.61
CA SER A 29 1.02 -16.83 4.57
C SER A 29 1.01 -15.31 4.77
N THR A 30 -0.06 -14.62 4.35
CA THR A 30 -0.18 -13.15 4.39
C THR A 30 -0.82 -12.63 5.67
N LEU A 31 -1.77 -13.36 6.25
CA LEU A 31 -2.53 -12.93 7.42
C LEU A 31 -1.69 -12.74 8.69
N PRO A 32 -0.69 -13.58 9.00
CA PRO A 32 0.20 -13.32 10.13
C PRO A 32 0.97 -12.00 9.99
N LYS A 33 1.29 -11.60 8.75
CA LYS A 33 2.02 -10.38 8.42
C LYS A 33 1.12 -9.14 8.40
N SER A 34 -0.17 -9.32 8.13
CA SER A 34 -1.14 -8.21 8.05
C SER A 34 -1.45 -7.61 9.42
N GLY A 35 -1.14 -8.28 10.53
CA GLY A 35 -1.47 -7.81 11.88
C GLY A 35 -2.91 -8.13 12.31
N ILE A 36 -3.68 -8.83 11.47
CA ILE A 36 -5.03 -9.27 11.80
C ILE A 36 -4.95 -10.41 12.84
N ARG A 37 -5.53 -10.19 14.03
CA ARG A 37 -5.57 -11.17 15.14
C ARG A 37 -6.68 -12.21 14.94
N ILE A 38 -6.72 -12.85 13.77
CA ILE A 38 -7.74 -13.83 13.38
C ILE A 38 -7.05 -15.06 12.79
N PRO A 39 -7.41 -16.29 13.21
CA PRO A 39 -6.90 -17.49 12.56
C PRO A 39 -7.27 -17.53 11.05
N PRO A 40 -6.37 -17.97 10.15
CA PRO A 40 -6.61 -18.00 8.71
C PRO A 40 -7.92 -18.69 8.30
N LYS A 41 -8.21 -19.84 8.93
CA LYS A 41 -9.47 -20.58 8.71
C LYS A 41 -10.71 -19.74 9.01
N ASN A 42 -10.68 -18.98 10.11
CA ASN A 42 -11.79 -18.14 10.54
C ASN A 42 -11.96 -16.93 9.62
N TYR A 43 -10.87 -16.43 9.02
CA TYR A 43 -10.92 -15.33 8.07
C TYR A 43 -11.58 -15.75 6.75
N VAL A 44 -11.10 -16.84 6.13
CA VAL A 44 -11.65 -17.34 4.86
C VAL A 44 -13.13 -17.73 5.02
N SER A 45 -13.49 -18.40 6.12
CA SER A 45 -14.89 -18.75 6.40
C SER A 45 -15.79 -17.51 6.52
N ALA A 46 -15.29 -16.42 7.13
CA ALA A 46 -16.02 -15.17 7.23
C ALA A 46 -16.17 -14.49 5.87
N VAL A 47 -15.14 -14.50 5.02
CA VAL A 47 -15.20 -13.94 3.65
C VAL A 47 -16.23 -14.69 2.80
N CYS A 48 -16.22 -16.04 2.84
CA CYS A 48 -17.23 -16.85 2.17
C CYS A 48 -18.65 -16.52 2.64
N LEU A 49 -18.84 -16.35 3.96
CA LEU A 49 -20.15 -16.00 4.50
C LEU A 49 -20.58 -14.60 4.06
N THR A 50 -19.68 -13.61 4.09
CA THR A 50 -19.99 -12.26 3.60
C THR A 50 -20.36 -12.25 2.12
N ALA A 51 -19.69 -13.04 1.29
CA ALA A 51 -20.02 -13.17 -0.13
C ALA A 51 -21.40 -13.83 -0.32
N PHE A 52 -21.72 -14.85 0.48
CA PHE A 52 -23.03 -15.52 0.44
C PHE A 52 -24.18 -14.61 0.91
N ILE A 53 -23.98 -13.84 1.97
CA ILE A 53 -24.95 -12.81 2.39
C ILE A 53 -25.09 -11.75 1.29
N GLY A 54 -23.97 -11.29 0.72
CA GLY A 54 -23.98 -10.32 -0.38
C GLY A 54 -24.78 -10.82 -1.59
N TYR A 55 -24.63 -12.11 -1.94
CA TYR A 55 -25.43 -12.76 -2.96
C TYR A 55 -26.94 -12.72 -2.64
N ILE A 56 -27.34 -13.14 -1.44
CA ILE A 56 -28.76 -13.17 -1.04
C ILE A 56 -29.36 -11.76 -1.06
N VAL A 57 -28.64 -10.78 -0.49
CA VAL A 57 -29.12 -9.39 -0.43
C VAL A 57 -29.26 -8.81 -1.83
N THR A 58 -28.27 -8.98 -2.69
CA THR A 58 -28.34 -8.47 -4.07
C THR A 58 -29.38 -9.18 -4.92
N LEU A 59 -29.62 -10.47 -4.69
CA LEU A 59 -30.69 -11.21 -5.35
C LEU A 59 -32.08 -10.68 -4.93
N ILE A 60 -32.31 -10.44 -3.64
CA ILE A 60 -33.57 -9.90 -3.13
C ILE A 60 -33.81 -8.48 -3.64
N THR A 61 -32.79 -7.61 -3.58
CA THR A 61 -32.95 -6.21 -4.02
C THR A 61 -33.14 -6.09 -5.52
N LEU A 62 -32.36 -6.85 -6.31
CA LEU A 62 -32.47 -6.82 -7.77
C LEU A 62 -33.77 -7.44 -8.26
N SER A 63 -34.22 -8.55 -7.66
CA SER A 63 -35.51 -9.16 -8.01
C SER A 63 -36.69 -8.21 -7.72
N ALA A 64 -36.68 -7.53 -6.56
CA ALA A 64 -37.68 -6.52 -6.25
C ALA A 64 -37.67 -5.36 -7.26
N LEU A 65 -36.48 -4.82 -7.58
CA LEU A 65 -36.32 -3.72 -8.53
C LEU A 65 -36.84 -4.06 -9.93
N VAL A 66 -36.50 -5.26 -10.43
CA VAL A 66 -36.90 -5.69 -11.77
C VAL A 66 -38.41 -5.92 -11.86
N LEU A 67 -39.03 -6.52 -10.83
CA LEU A 67 -40.48 -6.74 -10.80
C LEU A 67 -41.29 -5.44 -10.73
N THR A 68 -40.77 -4.39 -10.09
CA THR A 68 -41.51 -3.13 -9.90
C THR A 68 -41.29 -2.07 -10.97
N VAL A 69 -40.08 -1.96 -11.54
CA VAL A 69 -39.67 -0.80 -12.37
C VAL A 69 -39.44 -1.18 -13.83
N LEU A 70 -38.78 -2.32 -14.08
CA LEU A 70 -38.26 -2.69 -15.39
C LEU A 70 -39.18 -3.74 -16.02
N LYS A 71 -40.17 -3.30 -16.81
CA LYS A 71 -41.03 -4.16 -17.64
C LYS A 71 -40.24 -4.80 -18.80
N LEU A 72 -39.20 -5.56 -18.48
CA LEU A 72 -38.32 -6.25 -19.43
C LEU A 72 -38.91 -7.59 -19.85
N ASN A 73 -38.47 -8.08 -21.01
CA ASN A 73 -38.79 -9.43 -21.48
C ASN A 73 -38.32 -10.49 -20.47
N ILE A 74 -39.13 -11.54 -20.29
CA ILE A 74 -38.92 -12.61 -19.28
C ILE A 74 -37.51 -13.24 -19.34
N PHE A 75 -36.96 -13.35 -20.54
CA PHE A 75 -35.65 -13.93 -20.80
C PHE A 75 -34.50 -13.06 -20.26
N LEU A 76 -34.56 -11.74 -20.51
CA LEU A 76 -33.56 -10.77 -20.03
C LEU A 76 -33.62 -10.63 -18.51
N THR A 77 -34.82 -10.60 -17.94
CA THR A 77 -35.04 -10.55 -16.49
C THR A 77 -34.39 -11.72 -15.77
N THR A 78 -34.57 -12.94 -16.28
CA THR A 78 -33.99 -14.15 -15.68
C THR A 78 -32.46 -14.11 -15.76
N PHE A 79 -31.90 -13.66 -16.88
CA PHE A 79 -30.45 -13.53 -17.06
C PHE A 79 -29.83 -12.56 -16.04
N PHE A 80 -30.40 -11.36 -15.88
CA PHE A 80 -29.87 -10.35 -14.95
C PHE A 80 -29.99 -10.76 -13.48
N ILE A 81 -31.09 -11.40 -13.07
CA ILE A 81 -31.33 -11.83 -11.68
C ILE A 81 -30.32 -12.90 -11.25
N VAL A 82 -29.87 -13.76 -12.16
CA VAL A 82 -28.88 -14.80 -11.82
C VAL A 82 -27.46 -14.24 -11.93
N PHE A 83 -27.15 -13.49 -12.99
CA PHE A 83 -25.77 -13.12 -13.31
C PHE A 83 -25.23 -11.97 -12.45
N ILE A 84 -26.03 -10.93 -12.18
CA ILE A 84 -25.56 -9.76 -11.41
C ILE A 84 -25.24 -10.13 -9.96
N PRO A 85 -26.12 -10.81 -9.19
CA PRO A 85 -25.80 -11.21 -7.81
C PRO A 85 -24.59 -12.13 -7.74
N LEU A 86 -24.43 -13.02 -8.72
CA LEU A 86 -23.26 -13.89 -8.82
C LEU A 86 -21.98 -13.06 -9.02
N LEU A 87 -21.99 -12.10 -9.95
CA LEU A 87 -20.85 -11.20 -10.15
C LEU A 87 -20.50 -10.41 -8.89
N VAL A 88 -21.50 -9.87 -8.19
CA VAL A 88 -21.27 -9.13 -6.94
C VAL A 88 -20.67 -10.04 -5.87
N ALA A 89 -21.17 -11.26 -5.71
CA ALA A 89 -20.63 -12.21 -4.76
C ALA A 89 -19.16 -12.59 -5.07
N VAL A 90 -18.83 -12.79 -6.35
CA VAL A 90 -17.47 -13.04 -6.81
C VAL A 90 -16.56 -11.83 -6.53
N ILE A 91 -17.03 -10.61 -6.80
CA ILE A 91 -16.27 -9.38 -6.50
C ILE A 91 -16.00 -9.25 -4.99
N ILE A 92 -17.02 -9.45 -4.15
CA ILE A 92 -16.88 -9.41 -2.68
C ILE A 92 -15.85 -10.46 -2.22
N PHE A 93 -15.90 -11.67 -2.78
CA PHE A 93 -14.94 -12.72 -2.46
C PHE A 93 -13.52 -12.34 -2.86
N ILE A 94 -13.31 -11.86 -4.09
CA ILE A 94 -12.00 -11.41 -4.57
C ILE A 94 -11.47 -10.28 -3.69
N VAL A 95 -12.26 -9.23 -3.45
CA VAL A 95 -11.85 -8.09 -2.62
C VAL A 95 -11.51 -8.55 -1.20
N GLY A 96 -12.33 -9.42 -0.59
CA GLY A 96 -12.07 -9.97 0.74
C GLY A 96 -10.77 -10.78 0.81
N MET A 97 -10.44 -11.53 -0.24
CA MET A 97 -9.18 -12.30 -0.32
C MET A 97 -7.95 -11.41 -0.56
N PHE A 98 -8.10 -10.31 -1.29
CA PHE A 98 -7.02 -9.34 -1.56
C PHE A 98 -6.81 -8.31 -0.43
N TYR A 99 -7.81 -8.10 0.42
CA TYR A 99 -7.72 -7.18 1.57
C TYR A 99 -6.49 -7.40 2.48
N PRO A 100 -6.17 -8.62 2.96
CA PRO A 100 -5.00 -8.82 3.82
C PRO A 100 -3.69 -8.49 3.10
N TYR A 101 -3.63 -8.69 1.78
CA TYR A 101 -2.45 -8.36 0.99
C TYR A 101 -2.19 -6.85 0.94
N GLN A 102 -3.23 -6.05 0.71
CA GLN A 102 -3.11 -4.58 0.75
C GLN A 102 -2.66 -4.09 2.13
N MET A 103 -3.19 -4.71 3.20
CA MET A 103 -2.82 -4.34 4.55
C MET A 103 -1.36 -4.71 4.87
N VAL A 104 -0.85 -5.84 4.37
CA VAL A 104 0.57 -6.20 4.42
C VAL A 104 1.43 -5.15 3.72
N LEU A 105 1.04 -4.70 2.53
CA LEU A 105 1.78 -3.68 1.78
C LEU A 105 1.81 -2.34 2.52
N SER A 106 0.67 -1.88 3.03
CA SER A 106 0.59 -0.64 3.80
C SER A 106 1.45 -0.70 5.07
N ARG A 107 1.38 -1.80 5.82
CA ARG A 107 2.23 -2.02 7.01
C ARG A 107 3.72 -2.09 6.64
N ARG A 108 4.06 -2.79 5.55
CA ARG A 108 5.44 -2.85 5.03
C ARG A 108 5.97 -1.45 4.73
N LYS A 109 5.18 -0.64 4.03
CA LYS A 109 5.53 0.74 3.67
C LYS A 109 5.79 1.59 4.91
N SER A 110 4.84 1.62 5.85
CA SER A 110 4.99 2.35 7.14
C SER A 110 6.26 1.94 7.90
N ILE A 111 6.54 0.63 8.00
CA ILE A 111 7.78 0.13 8.60
C ILE A 111 9.01 0.64 7.84
N GLU A 112 9.08 0.43 6.53
CA GLU A 112 10.27 0.76 5.74
C GLU A 112 10.56 2.27 5.67
N THR A 113 9.54 3.13 5.74
CA THR A 113 9.69 4.59 5.81
C THR A 113 10.39 5.02 7.09
N ASN A 114 10.00 4.44 8.23
CA ASN A 114 10.49 4.83 9.55
C ASN A 114 11.77 4.07 9.97
N LEU A 115 12.04 2.92 9.37
CA LEU A 115 13.10 2.00 9.77
C LEU A 115 14.51 2.64 9.81
N PRO A 116 14.97 3.43 8.82
CA PRO A 116 16.32 4.01 8.86
C PRO A 116 16.54 4.93 10.07
N PHE A 117 15.51 5.68 10.45
CA PHE A 117 15.55 6.58 11.60
C PHE A 117 15.55 5.80 12.91
N ALA A 118 14.69 4.77 13.00
CA ALA A 118 14.64 3.91 14.17
C ALA A 118 15.97 3.16 14.38
N ILE A 119 16.61 2.64 13.33
CA ILE A 119 17.92 1.97 13.46
C ILE A 119 19.01 2.95 13.89
N SER A 120 19.04 4.15 13.32
CA SER A 120 19.96 5.19 13.80
C SER A 120 19.74 5.52 15.27
N HIS A 121 18.48 5.63 15.69
CA HIS A 121 18.13 5.87 17.09
C HIS A 121 18.57 4.71 17.99
N MET A 122 18.36 3.46 17.56
CA MET A 122 18.90 2.27 18.23
C MET A 122 20.41 2.33 18.38
N GLY A 123 21.15 2.69 17.33
CA GLY A 123 22.61 2.80 17.38
C GLY A 123 23.10 3.89 18.35
N SER A 124 22.41 5.03 18.40
CA SER A 124 22.69 6.11 19.35
C SER A 124 22.43 5.68 20.80
N ILE A 125 21.30 5.01 21.07
CA ILE A 125 20.95 4.49 22.40
C ILE A 125 21.90 3.35 22.81
N ALA A 126 22.21 2.42 21.90
CA ALA A 126 23.16 1.35 22.17
C ALA A 126 24.56 1.89 22.51
N SER A 127 24.91 3.07 21.98
CA SER A 127 26.18 3.71 22.26
C SER A 127 26.37 4.12 23.72
N SER A 128 25.29 4.35 24.46
CA SER A 128 25.31 4.64 25.90
C SER A 128 25.35 3.39 26.79
N GLY A 129 25.46 2.19 26.20
CA GLY A 129 25.57 0.92 26.94
C GLY A 129 24.23 0.33 27.36
N ILE A 130 23.11 0.88 26.88
CA ILE A 130 21.78 0.33 27.13
C ILE A 130 21.63 -1.00 26.37
N PRO A 131 21.15 -2.07 27.04
CA PRO A 131 21.02 -3.37 26.41
C PRO A 131 19.88 -3.40 25.38
N PRO A 132 19.97 -4.20 24.31
CA PRO A 132 19.01 -4.19 23.20
C PRO A 132 17.54 -4.39 23.60
N GLN A 133 17.26 -5.19 24.63
CA GLN A 133 15.88 -5.41 25.09
C GLN A 133 15.23 -4.10 25.57
N ALA A 134 15.99 -3.28 26.30
CA ALA A 134 15.52 -1.97 26.77
C ALA A 134 15.36 -0.98 25.60
N ILE A 135 16.21 -1.06 24.58
CA ILE A 135 16.08 -0.24 23.37
C ILE A 135 14.76 -0.54 22.64
N PHE A 136 14.40 -1.82 22.49
CA PHE A 136 13.12 -2.19 21.87
C PHE A 136 11.92 -1.69 22.65
N LYS A 137 11.99 -1.73 23.99
CA LYS A 137 10.95 -1.16 24.85
C LYS A 137 10.80 0.34 24.64
N LEU A 138 11.90 1.10 24.69
CA LEU A 138 11.89 2.55 24.46
C LEU A 138 11.28 2.90 23.09
N LEU A 139 11.68 2.20 22.03
CA LEU A 139 11.17 2.47 20.68
C LEU A 139 9.72 2.02 20.48
N SER A 140 9.24 1.06 21.27
CA SER A 140 7.84 0.64 21.23
C SER A 140 6.87 1.69 21.79
N GLU A 141 7.36 2.62 22.60
CA GLU A 141 6.57 3.72 23.15
C GLU A 141 6.53 4.95 22.24
N PHE A 142 7.41 5.00 21.23
CA PHE A 142 7.55 6.12 20.30
C PHE A 142 6.50 6.04 19.18
N LYS A 143 5.37 6.74 19.37
CA LYS A 143 4.19 6.65 18.49
C LYS A 143 4.44 7.10 17.06
N GLU A 144 5.44 7.95 16.84
CA GLU A 144 5.85 8.47 15.54
C GLU A 144 6.34 7.35 14.60
N TYR A 145 6.76 6.21 15.15
CA TYR A 145 7.15 5.04 14.35
C TYR A 145 5.96 4.16 13.93
N ASP A 146 4.74 4.45 14.42
CA ASP A 146 3.48 3.84 13.98
C ASP A 146 3.57 2.30 13.96
N VAL A 147 3.43 1.65 12.80
CA VAL A 147 3.47 0.19 12.67
C VAL A 147 4.81 -0.42 13.12
N LEU A 148 5.92 0.32 13.03
CA LEU A 148 7.21 -0.16 13.51
C LEU A 148 7.25 -0.22 15.04
N ALA A 149 6.63 0.75 15.74
CA ALA A 149 6.51 0.71 17.19
C ALA A 149 5.70 -0.52 17.64
N ASP A 150 4.63 -0.87 16.92
CA ASP A 150 3.87 -2.10 17.15
C ASP A 150 4.71 -3.37 16.98
N GLU A 151 5.59 -3.43 15.97
CA GLU A 151 6.49 -4.57 15.79
C GLU A 151 7.53 -4.65 16.91
N MET A 152 8.06 -3.52 17.38
CA MET A 152 8.95 -3.48 18.56
C MET A 152 8.21 -3.92 19.83
N GLN A 153 6.96 -3.49 20.00
CA GLN A 153 6.12 -3.91 21.13
C GLN A 153 5.91 -5.42 21.14
N LYS A 154 5.79 -6.08 19.97
CA LYS A 154 5.71 -7.55 19.91
C LYS A 154 6.98 -8.21 20.44
N ILE A 155 8.16 -7.67 20.14
CA ILE A 155 9.44 -8.17 20.67
C ILE A 155 9.45 -8.04 22.19
N THR A 156 9.17 -6.84 22.71
CA THR A 156 9.15 -6.57 24.16
C THR A 156 8.12 -7.44 24.88
N ARG A 157 6.90 -7.59 24.31
CA ARG A 157 5.85 -8.45 24.86
C ARG A 157 6.26 -9.92 24.89
N ASN A 158 6.93 -10.40 23.85
CA ASN A 158 7.43 -11.77 23.79
C ASN A 158 8.43 -12.05 24.91
N ILE A 159 9.27 -11.08 25.26
CA ILE A 159 10.26 -11.20 26.33
C ILE A 159 9.59 -11.04 27.71
N GLU A 160 8.89 -9.93 27.95
CA GLU A 160 8.39 -9.56 29.28
C GLU A 160 7.12 -10.32 29.71
N VAL A 161 6.20 -10.57 28.77
CA VAL A 161 4.90 -11.19 29.09
C VAL A 161 4.95 -12.70 28.91
N PHE A 162 5.57 -13.17 27.82
CA PHE A 162 5.64 -14.59 27.49
C PHE A 162 6.91 -15.29 27.99
N GLY A 163 7.87 -14.54 28.54
CA GLY A 163 9.10 -15.11 29.12
C GLY A 163 10.03 -15.76 28.09
N LEU A 164 9.90 -15.40 26.80
CA LEU A 164 10.77 -15.93 25.76
C LEU A 164 12.17 -15.36 25.87
N ASP A 165 13.18 -16.16 25.53
CA ASP A 165 14.54 -15.66 25.42
C ASP A 165 14.62 -14.59 24.29
N PRO A 166 15.49 -13.57 24.44
CA PRO A 166 15.57 -12.47 23.47
C PRO A 166 15.82 -12.93 22.03
N MET A 167 16.63 -13.97 21.82
CA MET A 167 16.92 -14.47 20.47
C MET A 167 15.69 -15.15 19.85
N SER A 168 14.97 -15.98 20.60
CA SER A 168 13.71 -16.58 20.15
C SER A 168 12.63 -15.54 19.89
N ALA A 169 12.53 -14.50 20.74
CA ALA A 169 11.60 -13.40 20.52
C ALA A 169 11.88 -12.67 19.19
N LEU A 170 13.14 -12.34 18.92
CA LEU A 170 13.58 -11.74 17.64
C LEU A 170 13.32 -12.68 16.46
N LYS A 171 13.56 -13.99 16.63
CA LYS A 171 13.32 -15.01 15.60
C LYS A 171 11.84 -15.18 15.28
N GLU A 172 10.96 -15.06 16.26
CA GLU A 172 9.51 -15.13 16.04
C GLU A 172 9.00 -13.89 15.28
N VAL A 173 9.44 -12.69 15.68
CA VAL A 173 9.03 -11.44 15.03
C VAL A 173 9.61 -11.32 13.61
N SER A 174 10.87 -11.70 13.40
CA SER A 174 11.50 -11.68 12.07
C SER A 174 10.82 -12.61 11.05
N LYS A 175 10.20 -13.71 11.50
CA LYS A 175 9.41 -14.60 10.62
C LYS A 175 8.05 -14.00 10.23
N ARG A 176 7.49 -13.12 11.05
CA ARG A 176 6.13 -12.59 10.90
C ARG A 176 6.05 -11.13 10.44
N THR A 177 7.16 -10.40 10.42
CA THR A 177 7.18 -9.04 9.91
C THR A 177 6.89 -8.99 8.40
N PRO A 178 6.13 -7.99 7.90
CA PRO A 178 5.93 -7.77 6.47
C PRO A 178 7.13 -7.10 5.77
N SER A 179 8.08 -6.52 6.53
CA SER A 179 9.24 -5.81 5.96
C SER A 179 10.49 -6.69 5.90
N ASP A 180 11.03 -6.85 4.69
CA ASP A 180 12.27 -7.61 4.45
C ASP A 180 13.49 -6.93 5.08
N LYS A 181 13.55 -5.59 5.06
CA LYS A 181 14.65 -4.83 5.69
C LYS A 181 14.63 -4.98 7.21
N PHE A 182 13.45 -4.90 7.82
CA PHE A 182 13.34 -5.10 9.26
C PHE A 182 13.69 -6.55 9.64
N LYS A 183 13.25 -7.53 8.84
CA LYS A 183 13.65 -8.93 8.99
C LYS A 183 15.17 -9.10 8.95
N GLN A 184 15.85 -8.47 7.98
CA GLN A 184 17.32 -8.52 7.85
C GLN A 184 18.02 -7.91 9.07
N LEU A 185 17.52 -6.79 9.60
CA LEU A 185 18.06 -6.19 10.82
C LEU A 185 17.94 -7.14 12.01
N LEU A 186 16.75 -7.71 12.24
CA LEU A 186 16.53 -8.65 13.35
C LEU A 186 17.39 -9.91 13.21
N GLN A 187 17.54 -10.42 11.99
CA GLN A 187 18.42 -11.57 11.72
C GLN A 187 19.88 -11.25 11.97
N GLY A 188 20.37 -10.08 11.55
CA GLY A 188 21.73 -9.66 11.83
C GLY A 188 21.99 -9.50 13.33
N LEU A 189 21.02 -8.96 14.08
CA LEU A 189 21.09 -8.94 15.55
C LEU A 189 21.20 -10.34 16.14
N ILE A 190 20.37 -11.29 15.70
CA ILE A 190 20.44 -12.68 16.16
C ILE A 190 21.83 -13.28 15.87
N THR A 191 22.34 -13.13 14.65
CA THR A 191 23.67 -13.64 14.29
C THR A 191 24.80 -12.99 15.10
N THR A 192 24.72 -11.69 15.37
CA THR A 192 25.69 -11.01 16.23
C THR A 192 25.62 -11.50 17.68
N MET A 193 24.41 -11.77 18.21
CA MET A 193 24.23 -12.35 19.55
C MET A 193 24.78 -13.78 19.62
N GLU A 194 24.48 -14.64 18.64
CA GLU A 194 24.97 -16.03 18.56
C GLU A 194 26.50 -16.09 18.47
N GLY A 195 27.11 -15.15 17.74
CA GLY A 195 28.57 -15.04 17.60
C GLY A 195 29.29 -14.35 18.76
N GLY A 196 28.57 -13.87 19.79
CA GLY A 196 29.15 -13.09 20.89
C GLY A 196 29.73 -11.74 20.47
N GLY A 197 29.27 -11.19 19.35
CA GLY A 197 29.75 -9.93 18.79
C GLY A 197 29.18 -8.69 19.49
N ASP A 198 29.73 -7.53 19.16
CA ASP A 198 29.29 -6.26 19.75
C ASP A 198 28.02 -5.71 19.07
N LEU A 199 26.90 -5.83 19.78
CA LEU A 199 25.58 -5.35 19.34
C LEU A 199 25.54 -3.82 19.20
N LYS A 200 26.32 -3.09 19.99
CA LYS A 200 26.43 -1.62 19.87
C LYS A 200 27.03 -1.24 18.53
N THR A 201 28.17 -1.83 18.19
CA THR A 201 28.84 -1.59 16.91
C THR A 201 27.94 -2.02 15.73
N TYR A 202 27.26 -3.17 15.85
CA TYR A 202 26.31 -3.61 14.82
C TYR A 202 25.18 -2.58 14.59
N LEU A 203 24.47 -2.17 15.65
CA LEU A 203 23.34 -1.23 15.54
C LEU A 203 23.77 0.13 15.02
N LYS A 204 24.93 0.63 15.47
CA LYS A 204 25.51 1.88 14.97
C LYS A 204 25.79 1.81 13.47
N ASN A 205 26.52 0.78 13.01
CA ASN A 205 26.86 0.61 11.61
C ASN A 205 25.61 0.41 10.74
N ALA A 206 24.65 -0.40 11.22
CA ALA A 206 23.38 -0.62 10.53
C ALA A 206 22.57 0.68 10.40
N GLY A 207 22.60 1.55 11.42
CA GLY A 207 21.93 2.85 11.42
C GLY A 207 22.53 3.82 10.42
N GLU A 208 23.86 3.96 10.45
CA GLU A 208 24.61 4.81 9.51
C GLU A 208 24.39 4.36 8.06
N GLN A 209 24.50 3.06 7.79
CA GLN A 209 24.28 2.49 6.46
C GLN A 209 22.83 2.68 5.97
N SER A 210 21.86 2.50 6.86
CA SER A 210 20.44 2.67 6.52
C SER A 210 20.10 4.12 6.22
N LEU A 211 20.59 5.08 7.02
CA LEU A 211 20.42 6.50 6.77
C LEU A 211 21.14 6.95 5.49
N PHE A 212 22.36 6.47 5.25
CA PHE A 212 23.09 6.77 4.01
C PHE A 212 22.28 6.30 2.79
N THR A 213 21.79 5.05 2.81
CA THR A 213 20.97 4.50 1.73
C THR A 213 19.67 5.29 1.54
N TRP A 214 19.04 5.71 2.63
CA TRP A 214 17.83 6.55 2.59
C TRP A 214 18.11 7.93 1.97
N ARG A 215 19.20 8.59 2.38
CA ARG A 215 19.63 9.89 1.82
C ARG A 215 19.92 9.79 0.33
N MET A 216 20.62 8.74 -0.10
CA MET A 216 20.91 8.49 -1.52
C MET A 216 19.63 8.32 -2.34
N LYS A 217 18.66 7.54 -1.84
CA LYS A 217 17.35 7.39 -2.51
C LYS A 217 16.59 8.71 -2.58
N ARG A 218 16.59 9.48 -1.49
CA ARG A 218 15.94 10.79 -1.43
C ARG A 218 16.57 11.78 -2.41
N GLN A 219 17.90 11.82 -2.51
CA GLN A 219 18.62 12.67 -3.47
C GLN A 219 18.28 12.30 -4.91
N LYS A 220 18.28 11.00 -5.25
CA LYS A 220 17.86 10.54 -6.58
C LYS A 220 16.42 10.95 -6.91
N TYR A 221 15.52 10.85 -5.95
CA TYR A 221 14.14 11.30 -6.11
C TYR A 221 14.03 12.82 -6.34
N LEU A 222 14.77 13.62 -5.57
CA LEU A 222 14.83 15.08 -5.77
C LEU A 222 15.42 15.45 -7.12
N GLN A 223 16.43 14.73 -7.59
CA GLN A 223 17.00 14.93 -8.91
C GLN A 223 15.98 14.63 -10.02
N GLN A 224 15.23 13.53 -9.90
CA GLN A 224 14.14 13.21 -10.83
C GLN A 224 13.07 14.31 -10.85
N LEU A 225 12.65 14.80 -9.68
CA LEU A 225 11.70 15.91 -9.58
C LEU A 225 12.25 17.20 -10.22
N SER A 226 13.55 17.49 -10.04
CA SER A 226 14.20 18.63 -10.69
C SER A 226 14.17 18.52 -12.21
N THR A 227 14.47 17.33 -12.75
CA THR A 227 14.38 17.07 -14.19
C THR A 227 12.94 17.22 -14.70
N TYR A 228 11.94 16.75 -13.95
CA TYR A 228 10.54 16.96 -14.31
C TYR A 228 10.13 18.43 -14.27
N ALA A 229 10.63 19.20 -13.30
CA ALA A 229 10.40 20.64 -13.22
C ALA A 229 11.02 21.38 -14.41
N GLU A 230 12.21 20.97 -14.87
CA GLU A 230 12.86 21.52 -16.07
C GLU A 230 12.06 21.25 -17.34
N PHE A 231 11.53 20.03 -17.51
CA PHE A 231 10.63 19.74 -18.63
C PHE A 231 9.34 20.57 -18.57
N TYR A 232 8.79 20.75 -17.37
CA TYR A 232 7.60 21.58 -17.18
C TYR A 232 7.85 23.04 -17.57
N THR A 233 8.94 23.66 -17.10
CA THR A 233 9.25 25.06 -17.43
C THR A 233 9.62 25.23 -18.90
N GLY A 234 10.37 24.30 -19.50
CA GLY A 234 10.75 24.37 -20.91
C GLY A 234 9.60 24.12 -21.87
N ILE A 235 8.91 22.98 -21.73
CA ILE A 235 7.90 22.52 -22.70
C ILE A 235 6.52 23.08 -22.39
N LEU A 236 6.12 23.14 -21.11
CA LEU A 236 4.74 23.53 -20.76
C LEU A 236 4.56 25.02 -20.49
N ILE A 237 5.64 25.76 -20.21
CA ILE A 237 5.60 27.21 -20.01
C ILE A 237 6.25 27.94 -21.17
N ALA A 238 7.56 27.73 -21.41
CA ALA A 238 8.30 28.54 -22.37
C ALA A 238 7.84 28.30 -23.82
N SER A 239 7.59 27.04 -24.23
CA SER A 239 7.14 26.74 -25.60
C SER A 239 5.77 27.37 -25.93
N PRO A 240 4.72 27.29 -25.09
CA PRO A 240 3.48 28.01 -25.33
C PRO A 240 3.63 29.53 -25.37
N LEU A 241 4.44 30.11 -24.47
CA LEU A 241 4.71 31.54 -24.48
C LEU A 241 5.38 31.97 -25.79
N PHE A 242 6.35 31.19 -26.27
CA PHE A 242 7.00 31.42 -27.55
C PHE A 242 6.02 31.30 -28.72
N LEU A 243 5.16 30.28 -28.72
CA LEU A 243 4.11 30.09 -29.73
C LEU A 243 3.13 31.27 -29.78
N ILE A 244 2.68 31.74 -28.62
CA ILE A 244 1.76 32.90 -28.51
C ILE A 244 2.46 34.17 -29.02
N SER A 245 3.71 34.40 -28.64
CA SER A 245 4.52 35.51 -29.15
C SER A 245 4.65 35.48 -30.68
N LEU A 246 4.98 34.31 -31.24
CA LEU A 246 5.12 34.12 -32.68
C LEU A 246 3.80 34.40 -33.42
N PHE A 247 2.69 33.82 -32.95
CA PHE A 247 1.37 34.08 -33.54
C PHE A 247 0.96 35.54 -33.41
N SER A 248 1.30 36.22 -32.32
CA SER A 248 1.02 37.65 -32.15
C SER A 248 1.75 38.50 -33.20
N ILE A 249 3.03 38.25 -33.47
CA ILE A 249 3.80 38.97 -34.48
C ILE A 249 3.27 38.66 -35.88
N MET A 250 3.00 37.38 -36.17
CA MET A 250 2.48 36.98 -37.48
C MET A 250 1.11 37.60 -37.76
N ASN A 251 0.22 37.66 -36.78
CA ASN A 251 -1.10 38.28 -36.94
C ASN A 251 -1.01 39.75 -37.34
N MET A 252 0.03 40.47 -36.89
CA MET A 252 0.26 41.87 -37.25
C MET A 252 0.74 42.05 -38.70
N ILE A 253 1.56 41.13 -39.22
CA ILE A 253 2.12 41.20 -40.57
C ILE A 253 1.15 40.62 -41.60
N GLN A 254 0.65 39.42 -41.33
CA GLN A 254 -0.25 38.69 -42.21
C GLN A 254 -1.29 37.96 -41.34
N PRO A 255 -2.53 38.46 -41.24
CA PRO A 255 -3.55 37.89 -40.36
C PRO A 255 -3.97 36.46 -40.69
N GLN A 256 -3.60 35.93 -41.86
CA GLN A 256 -4.01 34.62 -42.35
C GLN A 256 -2.80 33.74 -42.64
N LEU A 257 -2.80 32.52 -42.10
CA LEU A 257 -1.79 31.49 -42.35
C LEU A 257 -2.48 30.24 -42.90
N GLY A 258 -2.18 29.86 -44.13
CA GLY A 258 -2.72 28.63 -44.74
C GLY A 258 -4.25 28.56 -44.85
N GLY A 259 -4.93 29.71 -44.98
CA GLY A 259 -6.39 29.80 -45.06
C GLY A 259 -7.11 29.92 -43.71
N PHE A 260 -6.39 29.85 -42.59
CA PHE A 260 -6.92 30.07 -41.25
C PHE A 260 -6.50 31.43 -40.71
N ASP A 261 -7.41 32.09 -39.98
CA ASP A 261 -7.08 33.30 -39.22
C ASP A 261 -6.13 32.92 -38.07
N ILE A 262 -5.02 33.64 -37.96
CA ILE A 262 -4.01 33.40 -36.92
C ILE A 262 -4.61 33.59 -35.52
N LEU A 263 -5.59 34.48 -35.38
CA LEU A 263 -6.33 34.64 -34.12
C LEU A 263 -7.07 33.37 -33.73
N GLN A 264 -7.60 32.61 -34.69
CA GLN A 264 -8.25 31.32 -34.45
C GLN A 264 -7.23 30.26 -34.04
N LEU A 265 -6.08 30.19 -34.71
CA LEU A 265 -4.98 29.27 -34.35
C LEU A 265 -4.44 29.53 -32.93
N MET A 266 -4.31 30.81 -32.55
CA MET A 266 -3.91 31.20 -31.20
C MET A 266 -4.97 30.78 -30.17
N LYS A 267 -6.26 31.01 -30.44
CA LYS A 267 -7.35 30.55 -29.56
C LYS A 267 -7.34 29.03 -29.38
N ILE A 268 -7.18 28.26 -30.46
CA ILE A 268 -7.07 26.79 -30.38
C ILE A 268 -5.87 26.39 -29.52
N SER A 269 -4.73 27.06 -29.70
CA SER A 269 -3.52 26.75 -28.92
C SER A 269 -3.72 26.99 -27.42
N VAL A 270 -4.30 28.14 -27.06
CA VAL A 270 -4.52 28.52 -25.65
C VAL A 270 -5.63 27.69 -24.99
N TYR A 271 -6.75 27.46 -25.67
CA TYR A 271 -7.91 26.79 -25.08
C TYR A 271 -7.89 25.26 -25.22
N LEU A 272 -7.16 24.71 -26.19
CA LEU A 272 -7.10 23.26 -26.44
C LEU A 272 -5.71 22.70 -26.14
N ILE A 273 -4.66 23.21 -26.80
CA ILE A 273 -3.33 22.60 -26.75
C ILE A 273 -2.70 22.72 -25.36
N ILE A 274 -2.66 23.91 -24.77
CA ILE A 274 -2.04 24.13 -23.45
C ILE A 274 -2.73 23.30 -22.35
N PRO A 275 -4.07 23.29 -22.21
CA PRO A 275 -4.74 22.46 -21.22
C PRO A 275 -4.51 20.97 -21.44
N THR A 276 -4.52 20.52 -22.70
CA THR A 276 -4.28 19.11 -23.02
C THR A 276 -2.86 18.68 -22.65
N LEU A 277 -1.85 19.52 -22.94
CA LEU A 277 -0.46 19.27 -22.52
C LEU A 277 -0.32 19.23 -21.01
N ASN A 278 -0.96 20.16 -20.27
CA ASN A 278 -0.93 20.19 -18.81
C ASN A 278 -1.60 18.95 -18.19
N LEU A 279 -2.76 18.54 -18.73
CA LEU A 279 -3.43 17.30 -18.31
C LEU A 279 -2.54 16.08 -18.58
N GLY A 280 -1.92 16.02 -19.77
CA GLY A 280 -0.96 14.97 -20.11
C GLY A 280 0.22 14.90 -19.15
N PHE A 281 0.79 16.05 -18.78
CA PHE A 281 1.89 16.11 -17.82
C PHE A 281 1.47 15.72 -16.40
N LEU A 282 0.26 16.10 -15.97
CA LEU A 282 -0.28 15.69 -14.68
C LEU A 282 -0.48 14.16 -14.61
N LEU A 283 -1.02 13.55 -15.67
CA LEU A 283 -1.13 12.10 -15.78
C LEU A 283 0.24 11.41 -15.80
N PHE A 284 1.21 11.98 -16.51
CA PHE A 284 2.58 11.49 -16.51
C PHE A 284 3.19 11.50 -15.11
N LEU A 285 3.03 12.59 -14.35
CA LEU A 285 3.51 12.67 -12.97
C LEU A 285 2.81 11.64 -12.08
N HIS A 286 1.50 11.45 -12.22
CA HIS A 286 0.78 10.45 -11.44
C HIS A 286 1.28 9.02 -11.71
N MET A 287 1.56 8.68 -12.98
CA MET A 287 2.07 7.36 -13.36
C MET A 287 3.53 7.14 -12.93
N THR A 288 4.34 8.20 -12.88
CA THR A 288 5.76 8.15 -12.54
C THR A 288 6.07 8.37 -11.07
N GLN A 289 5.10 8.82 -10.28
CA GLN A 289 5.21 8.84 -8.82
C GLN A 289 5.40 7.41 -8.30
N VAL A 290 6.67 7.03 -8.14
CA VAL A 290 7.04 5.83 -7.38
C VAL A 290 6.68 6.14 -5.93
N GLU A 291 5.64 5.47 -5.44
CA GLU A 291 5.31 5.47 -4.02
C GLU A 291 6.54 5.05 -3.20
N MET A 292 7.14 6.00 -2.47
CA MET A 292 8.10 5.71 -1.40
C MET A 292 7.38 5.23 -0.15
#